data_AF-A0A970DF79-F1
#
_entry.id   AF-A0A970DF79-F1
#
_cell.length_a   1.000
_cell.length_b   1.000
_cell.length_c   1.000
_cell.angle_alpha   90.00
_cell.angle_beta   90.00
_cell.angle_gamma   90.00
#
_symmetry.space_group_name_H-M   'P 1'
#
loop_
_entity.id
_entity.type
_entity.pdbx_description
1 polymer ?
#
loop_
_entity_poly.entity_id
_entity_poly.type
_entity_poly.pdbx_seq_one_letter_code
_entity_poly.pdbx_strand_id
1 'polypeptide(L)' 'MWYYDKKLEYPINIKKCDPRMAKYIISQYGGPDGELAASLRYLSQRFHMPTKETRAILNDIG' A
#
# COMPACT_ATOMS: atom_id res chain seq x y z
N MET A 1 -10.95 1.44 12.91
CA MET A 1 -11.62 2.45 12.06
C MET A 1 -10.53 3.18 11.31
N TRP A 2 -10.68 3.42 10.01
CA TRP A 2 -9.69 4.14 9.22
C TRP A 2 -9.85 5.64 9.38
N TYR A 3 -8.74 6.35 9.37
CA TYR A 3 -8.69 7.81 9.33
C TYR A 3 -7.82 8.23 8.14
N TYR A 4 -8.23 9.26 7.42
CA TYR A 4 -7.51 9.78 6.26
C TYR A 4 -7.04 11.21 6.55
N ASP A 5 -5.71 11.40 6.59
CA ASP A 5 -5.11 12.73 6.54
C ASP A 5 -4.71 13.03 5.09
N LYS A 6 -4.99 14.24 4.60
CA LYS A 6 -4.64 14.67 3.24
C LYS A 6 -3.16 15.09 3.17
N LYS A 7 -2.28 14.22 3.65
CA LYS A 7 -0.82 14.35 3.62
C LYS A 7 -0.23 13.04 3.12
N LEU A 8 0.88 13.14 2.41
CA LEU A 8 1.65 11.96 1.99
C LEU A 8 2.51 11.49 3.17
N GLU A 9 2.73 10.18 3.27
CA GLU A 9 3.62 9.57 4.27
C GLU A 9 5.06 10.08 4.12
N TYR A 10 5.50 10.28 2.87
CA TYR A 10 6.79 10.86 2.54
C TYR A 10 6.65 12.00 1.51
N PRO A 11 7.36 13.12 1.66
CA PRO A 11 7.28 14.24 0.72
C PRO A 11 7.82 13.83 -0.65
N ILE A 12 7.07 14.14 -1.71
CA ILE A 12 7.48 13.89 -3.10
C ILE A 12 8.12 15.13 -3.72
N ASN A 13 9.11 14.93 -4.59
CA ASN A 13 9.75 16.01 -5.34
C ASN A 13 9.96 15.59 -6.81
N ILE A 14 8.97 15.87 -7.66
CA ILE A 14 9.01 15.55 -9.09
C ILE A 14 9.48 16.79 -9.86
N LYS A 15 10.65 16.69 -10.50
CA LYS A 15 11.27 17.83 -11.21
C LYS A 15 10.81 17.98 -12.67
N LYS A 16 10.31 16.90 -13.28
CA LYS A 16 9.90 16.87 -14.69
C LYS A 16 8.81 15.81 -14.90
N CYS A 17 7.87 16.09 -15.79
CA CYS A 17 6.92 15.10 -16.27
C CYS A 17 7.62 14.06 -17.17
N ASP A 18 7.51 12.78 -16.80
CA ASP A 18 8.00 11.65 -17.59
C ASP A 18 6.92 10.57 -17.73
N PRO A 19 6.18 10.55 -18.86
CA PRO A 19 5.15 9.54 -19.12
C PRO A 19 5.70 8.10 -19.22
N ARG A 20 6.97 7.93 -19.62
CA ARG A 20 7.57 6.59 -19.70
C ARG A 20 7.79 6.03 -18.30
N MET A 21 8.30 6.85 -17.39
CA MET A 21 8.43 6.47 -15.98
C MET A 21 7.07 6.22 -15.32
N ALA A 22 6.06 7.06 -15.62
CA ALA A 22 4.71 6.86 -15.10
C ALA A 22 4.13 5.48 -15.48
N LYS A 23 4.41 4.99 -16.70
CA LYS A 23 4.00 3.64 -17.13
C LYS A 23 4.56 2.54 -16.24
N TYR A 24 5.81 2.67 -15.78
CA TYR A 24 6.41 1.72 -14.86
C TYR A 24 5.87 1.87 -13.43
N ILE A 25 5.63 3.10 -12.95
CA ILE A 25 5.04 3.33 -11.62
C ILE A 25 3.63 2.70 -11.50
N ILE A 26 2.85 2.72 -12.59
CA ILE A 26 1.52 2.09 -12.60
C ILE A 26 1.59 0.58 -12.29
N SER A 27 2.66 -0.12 -12.67
CA SER A 27 2.80 -1.55 -12.32
C SER A 27 3.01 -1.75 -10.81
N GLN A 28 3.65 -0.82 -10.12
CA GLN A 28 3.75 -0.85 -8.66
C GLN A 28 2.44 -0.42 -7.98
N TYR A 29 1.61 0.41 -8.62
CA TYR A 29 0.31 0.76 -8.06
C TYR A 29 -0.71 -0.39 -8.19
N GLY A 30 -0.87 -0.94 -9.41
CA GLY A 30 -1.97 -1.89 -9.73
C GLY A 30 -1.53 -3.22 -10.34
N GLY A 31 -0.22 -3.49 -10.42
CA GLY A 31 0.28 -4.79 -10.86
C GLY A 31 0.07 -5.91 -9.83
N PRO A 32 0.34 -7.17 -10.20
CA PRO A 32 0.12 -8.33 -9.33
C PRO A 32 0.97 -8.27 -8.04
N ASP A 33 2.18 -7.72 -8.14
CA ASP A 33 3.10 -7.50 -7.01
C ASP A 33 3.14 -6.01 -6.59
N GLY A 34 2.07 -5.27 -6.89
CA GLY A 34 1.95 -3.86 -6.52
C GLY A 34 1.41 -3.62 -5.11
N GLU A 35 1.49 -2.38 -4.66
CA GLU A 35 1.08 -1.92 -3.32
C GLU A 35 -0.40 -2.16 -3.03
N LEU A 36 -1.27 -2.01 -4.04
CA LEU A 36 -2.70 -2.33 -3.88
C LEU A 36 -2.91 -3.83 -3.60
N ALA A 37 -2.17 -4.70 -4.28
CA ALA A 37 -2.27 -6.14 -4.07
C ALA A 37 -1.68 -6.56 -2.72
N ALA A 38 -0.63 -5.89 -2.25
CA ALA A 38 -0.04 -6.12 -0.94
C ALA A 38 -0.99 -5.69 0.20
N SER A 39 -1.46 -4.44 0.19
CA SER A 39 -2.39 -3.89 1.19
C SER A 39 -3.65 -4.75 1.34
N LEU A 40 -4.34 -5.04 0.22
CA LEU A 40 -5.54 -5.88 0.24
C LEU A 40 -5.29 -7.28 0.79
N ARG A 41 -4.13 -7.86 0.49
CA ARG A 41 -3.76 -9.20 0.97
C ARG A 41 -3.56 -9.20 2.48
N TYR A 42 -2.77 -8.28 3.03
CA TYR A 42 -2.52 -8.18 4.46
C TYR A 42 -3.82 -7.87 5.23
N LEU A 43 -4.59 -6.90 4.75
CA LEU A 43 -5.88 -6.54 5.36
C LEU A 43 -6.93 -7.64 5.32
N SER A 44 -6.89 -8.50 4.30
CA SER A 44 -7.78 -9.67 4.22
C SER A 44 -7.31 -10.81 5.12
N GLN A 45 -6.01 -11.06 5.19
CA GLN A 45 -5.41 -12.11 6.02
C GLN A 45 -5.64 -11.88 7.51
N ARG A 46 -5.65 -10.63 7.99
CA ARG A 46 -5.83 -10.28 9.41
C ARG A 46 -7.09 -10.92 10.04
N PHE A 47 -8.16 -11.09 9.27
CA PHE A 47 -9.42 -11.66 9.75
C PHE A 47 -9.32 -13.14 10.15
N HIS A 48 -8.35 -13.86 9.57
CA HIS A 48 -8.18 -15.30 9.78
C HIS A 48 -6.93 -15.62 10.61
N MET A 49 -6.15 -14.62 11.02
CA MET A 49 -4.94 -14.86 11.78
C MET A 49 -5.24 -15.44 13.17
N PRO A 50 -4.48 -16.48 13.59
CA PRO A 50 -4.74 -17.23 14.82
C PRO A 50 -4.30 -16.48 16.09
N THR A 51 -3.32 -15.57 15.98
CA THR A 51 -2.79 -14.82 17.13
C THR A 51 -3.15 -13.34 17.04
N LYS A 52 -3.25 -12.69 18.21
CA LYS A 52 -3.61 -11.27 18.27
C LYS A 52 -2.48 -10.40 17.72
N GLU A 53 -1.25 -10.82 17.94
CA GLU A 53 -0.02 -10.17 17.52
C GLU A 53 0.09 -10.14 16.01
N THR A 54 -0.14 -11.27 15.34
CA THR A 54 -0.08 -11.33 13.87
C THR A 54 -1.22 -10.57 13.22
N ARG A 55 -2.42 -10.58 13.83
CA ARG A 55 -3.54 -9.73 13.38
C ARG A 55 -3.21 -8.25 13.48
N ALA A 56 -2.54 -7.82 14.56
CA ALA A 56 -2.10 -6.44 14.73
C ALA A 56 -1.05 -6.05 13.68
N ILE A 57 -0.03 -6.89 13.47
CA ILE A 57 1.00 -6.64 12.45
C ILE A 57 0.37 -6.47 11.06
N LEU A 58 -0.53 -7.36 10.65
CA LEU A 58 -1.20 -7.27 9.35
C LEU A 58 -2.14 -6.06 9.22
N ASN A 59 -2.61 -5.52 10.34
CA ASN A 59 -3.37 -4.27 10.36
C ASN A 59 -2.47 -3.04 10.26
N ASP A 60 -1.21 -3.14 10.70
CA ASP A 60 -0.26 -2.04 10.67
C ASP A 60 0.44 -1.91 9.31
N ILE A 61 0.68 -3.03 8.61
CA ILE A 61 1.37 -3.06 7.31
C ILE A 61 0.43 -3.07 6.09
N GLY A 62 -0.88 -3.25 6.31
CA GLY A 62 -1.88 -3.38 5.25
C GLY A 62 -2.72 -2.13 5.08
#